data_AF-J7LBU9-F1
#
_entry.id   AF-J7LBU9-F1
#
_cell.length_a   1.000
_cell.length_b   1.000
_cell.length_c   1.000
_cell.angle_alpha   90.00
_cell.angle_beta   90.00
_cell.angle_gamma   90.00
#
_symmetry.space_group_name_H-M   'P 1'
#
loop_
_entity.id
_entity.type
_entity.pdbx_description
1 polymer ?
#
loop_
_entity_poly.entity_id
_entity_poly.type
_entity_poly.pdbx_seq_one_letter_code
_entity_poly.pdbx_strand_id
1 'polypeptide(L)'
;MITAPYGCPEHVLGGGGRVGSSAAGGGLGPRPWTRALIIGAGAVLLAGAAVGGGLVLAGDDPDRPDGDDALASAPTCASIPEDAVLSALPGATPETEGHGPLAGGESSTCVWTSLDPDGEGRGSLRVDLSARFTDASAEPVVTGERAAVLARDAAVPVRGEQVDLAGGTEAGVWRGRLPGTAELAFQRDNMLVRVSYVGEADGEPVSFGRARDTVVDFAARLEETL
;
A
#
# COMPACT_ATOMS: atom_id res chain seq x y z
N MET A 1 -16.54 44.31 25.95
CA MET A 1 -16.33 45.76 25.72
C MET A 1 -14.97 45.89 25.03
N ILE A 2 -14.89 46.72 23.97
CA ILE A 2 -13.73 47.01 23.08
C ILE A 2 -13.52 45.93 21.99
N THR A 3 -14.12 46.01 20.78
CA THR A 3 -13.85 46.82 19.55
C THR A 3 -12.45 46.61 18.94
N ALA A 4 -12.28 45.81 17.87
CA ALA A 4 -12.43 46.12 16.42
C ALA A 4 -11.03 46.37 15.73
N PRO A 5 -10.92 46.66 14.41
CA PRO A 5 -10.53 45.71 13.34
C PRO A 5 -9.49 46.24 12.31
N TYR A 6 -8.84 45.39 11.51
CA TYR A 6 -8.14 45.78 10.24
C TYR A 6 -7.98 44.51 9.36
N GLY A 7 -8.19 44.43 8.04
CA GLY A 7 -8.44 45.42 6.99
C GLY A 7 -7.45 45.25 5.82
N CYS A 8 -7.97 44.90 4.62
CA CYS A 8 -7.42 45.11 3.26
C CYS A 8 -6.31 44.17 2.71
N PRO A 9 -6.06 44.09 1.36
CA PRO A 9 -6.72 44.79 0.23
C PRO A 9 -7.13 43.92 -0.99
N GLU A 10 -8.07 44.46 -1.75
CA GLU A 10 -8.38 44.17 -3.16
C GLU A 10 -7.28 44.72 -4.09
N HIS A 11 -7.00 44.02 -5.20
CA HIS A 11 -6.23 44.56 -6.32
C HIS A 11 -7.08 44.62 -7.59
N VAL A 12 -7.23 45.85 -8.08
CA VAL A 12 -7.85 46.28 -9.32
C VAL A 12 -6.75 46.53 -10.37
N LEU A 13 -6.92 46.00 -11.58
CA LEU A 13 -6.31 46.47 -12.85
C LEU A 13 -7.37 46.18 -13.93
N GLY A 14 -7.99 47.12 -14.65
CA GLY A 14 -7.49 48.35 -15.27
C GLY A 14 -7.08 48.05 -16.72
N GLY A 15 -8.02 48.09 -17.68
CA GLY A 15 -8.05 49.05 -18.82
C GLY A 15 -7.01 48.73 -19.91
N GLY A 16 -7.36 48.36 -21.15
CA GLY A 16 -8.09 49.15 -22.14
C GLY A 16 -7.13 49.58 -23.27
N GLY A 17 -7.35 49.13 -24.50
CA GLY A 17 -6.54 49.55 -25.67
C GLY A 17 -6.92 48.81 -26.95
N ARG A 18 -7.19 49.55 -28.01
CA ARG A 18 -7.98 49.15 -29.18
C ARG A 18 -7.19 49.45 -30.48
N VAL A 19 -7.47 48.63 -31.51
CA VAL A 19 -7.35 48.87 -32.98
C VAL A 19 -5.97 48.71 -33.65
N GLY A 20 -5.96 47.85 -34.67
CA GLY A 20 -4.99 47.84 -35.78
C GLY A 20 -5.32 46.74 -36.80
N SER A 21 -5.96 47.12 -37.92
CA SER A 21 -6.28 46.26 -39.08
C SER A 21 -5.07 46.02 -39.99
N SER A 22 -4.98 44.81 -40.59
CA SER A 22 -5.05 44.56 -42.05
C SER A 22 -4.09 43.48 -42.58
N ALA A 23 -4.57 42.84 -43.66
CA ALA A 23 -3.87 42.09 -44.72
C ALA A 23 -3.53 40.60 -44.51
N ALA A 24 -4.47 39.77 -44.98
CA ALA A 24 -4.32 38.72 -46.00
C ALA A 24 -3.00 37.92 -46.10
N GLY A 25 -3.12 36.63 -45.82
CA GLY A 25 -2.19 35.59 -46.28
C GLY A 25 -2.90 34.25 -46.27
N GLY A 26 -3.42 33.82 -47.43
CA GLY A 26 -4.03 32.51 -47.61
C GLY A 26 -2.97 31.43 -47.45
N GLY A 27 -3.06 30.67 -46.36
CA GLY A 27 -2.39 29.39 -46.18
C GLY A 27 -3.40 28.43 -45.59
N LEU A 28 -3.63 27.31 -46.27
CA LEU A 28 -4.52 26.22 -45.87
C LEU A 28 -4.21 25.80 -44.43
N GLY A 29 -4.96 26.36 -43.49
CA GLY A 29 -4.80 26.08 -42.07
C GLY A 29 -5.16 24.63 -41.79
N PRO A 30 -4.34 23.89 -41.03
CA PRO A 30 -4.70 22.56 -40.59
C PRO A 30 -6.02 22.66 -39.83
N ARG A 31 -6.97 21.81 -40.23
CA ARG A 31 -8.34 21.76 -39.71
C ARG A 31 -8.33 21.74 -38.17
N PRO A 32 -9.30 22.39 -37.48
CA PRO A 32 -9.24 22.58 -36.02
C PRO A 32 -9.18 21.27 -35.22
N TRP A 33 -9.61 20.15 -35.80
CA TRP A 33 -9.49 18.81 -35.24
C TRP A 33 -8.06 18.24 -35.28
N THR A 34 -7.21 18.70 -36.20
CA THR A 34 -5.80 18.28 -36.30
C THR A 34 -4.96 18.88 -35.17
N ARG A 35 -5.30 20.07 -34.67
CA ARG A 35 -4.64 20.70 -33.51
C ARG A 35 -5.00 20.02 -32.19
N ALA A 36 -6.23 19.54 -32.04
CA ALA A 36 -6.68 18.80 -30.85
C ALA A 36 -5.97 17.44 -30.70
N LEU A 37 -5.73 16.74 -31.82
CA LEU A 37 -5.01 15.45 -31.84
C LEU A 37 -3.53 15.59 -31.46
N ILE A 38 -2.87 16.69 -31.83
CA ILE A 38 -1.44 16.91 -31.50
C ILE A 38 -1.25 17.23 -30.01
N ILE A 39 -2.15 17.99 -29.40
CA ILE A 39 -2.09 18.32 -27.95
C ILE A 39 -2.39 17.06 -27.11
N GLY A 40 -3.38 16.26 -27.52
CA GLY A 40 -3.71 14.99 -26.85
C GLY A 40 -2.57 13.96 -26.92
N ALA A 41 -1.93 13.81 -28.09
CA ALA A 41 -0.80 12.90 -28.26
C ALA A 41 0.48 13.36 -27.49
N GLY A 42 0.70 14.67 -27.41
CA GLY A 42 1.84 15.24 -26.66
C GLY A 42 1.74 15.06 -25.14
N ALA A 43 0.53 15.16 -24.57
CA ALA A 43 0.31 14.96 -23.14
C ALA A 43 0.54 13.51 -22.69
N VAL A 44 0.15 12.52 -23.53
CA VAL A 44 0.36 11.09 -23.24
C VAL A 44 1.85 10.72 -23.29
N LEU A 45 2.61 11.26 -24.24
CA LEU A 45 4.04 11.01 -24.35
C LEU A 45 4.86 11.68 -23.23
N LEU A 46 4.46 12.86 -22.77
CA LEU A 46 5.09 13.53 -21.62
C LEU A 46 4.80 12.82 -20.29
N ALA A 47 3.60 12.25 -20.11
CA ALA A 47 3.30 11.42 -18.95
C ALA A 47 4.12 10.12 -18.95
N GLY A 48 4.26 9.46 -20.11
CA GLY A 48 5.11 8.27 -20.26
C GLY A 48 6.60 8.55 -20.04
N ALA A 49 7.11 9.70 -20.49
CA ALA A 49 8.50 10.11 -20.28
C ALA A 49 8.79 10.59 -18.85
N ALA A 50 7.81 11.15 -18.13
CA ALA A 50 7.97 11.49 -16.72
C ALA A 50 8.00 10.23 -15.83
N VAL A 51 7.18 9.22 -16.14
CA VAL A 51 7.18 7.92 -15.45
C VAL A 51 8.42 7.10 -15.83
N GLY A 52 8.85 7.11 -17.10
CA GLY A 52 10.02 6.36 -17.56
C GLY A 52 11.37 7.03 -17.25
N GLY A 53 11.45 8.37 -17.30
CA GLY A 53 12.68 9.12 -17.06
C GLY A 53 13.05 9.24 -15.59
N GLY A 54 12.08 9.20 -14.68
CA GLY A 54 12.33 9.20 -13.23
C GLY A 54 12.94 7.89 -12.73
N LEU A 55 12.58 6.75 -13.34
CA LEU A 55 13.08 5.42 -12.95
C LEU A 55 14.53 5.15 -13.38
N VAL A 56 15.00 5.74 -14.49
CA VAL A 56 16.37 5.49 -14.99
C VAL A 56 17.43 6.31 -14.23
N LEU A 57 17.05 7.42 -13.59
CA LEU A 57 17.97 8.26 -12.81
C LEU A 57 18.09 7.85 -11.33
N ALA A 58 17.22 6.96 -10.85
CA ALA A 58 17.31 6.34 -9.52
C ALA A 58 17.79 4.88 -9.61
N GLY A 59 18.64 4.59 -10.61
CA GLY A 59 19.15 3.26 -10.92
C GLY A 59 20.14 2.72 -9.87
N ASP A 60 19.66 2.53 -8.66
CA ASP A 60 20.20 1.49 -7.79
C ASP A 60 19.68 0.16 -8.34
N ASP A 61 20.60 -0.77 -8.62
CA ASP A 61 20.21 -2.15 -8.91
C ASP A 61 19.31 -2.63 -7.76
N PRO A 62 18.23 -3.40 -8.05
CA PRO A 62 17.40 -3.93 -6.99
C PRO A 62 18.27 -4.70 -6.01
N ASP A 63 18.07 -4.43 -4.72
CA ASP A 63 18.79 -5.10 -3.65
C ASP A 63 18.69 -6.62 -3.85
N ARG A 64 19.81 -7.30 -3.64
CA ARG A 64 19.89 -8.76 -3.78
C ARG A 64 19.99 -9.39 -2.40
N PRO A 65 19.39 -10.58 -2.22
CA PRO A 65 19.58 -11.34 -0.99
C PRO A 65 21.05 -11.69 -0.82
N ASP A 66 21.51 -11.64 0.44
CA ASP A 66 22.81 -12.18 0.82
C ASP A 66 22.71 -13.71 1.01
N GLY A 67 23.84 -14.42 0.97
CA GLY A 67 23.87 -15.88 1.08
C GLY A 67 23.37 -16.41 2.43
N ASP A 68 23.40 -15.58 3.46
CA ASP A 68 22.90 -15.92 4.81
C ASP A 68 21.41 -15.58 5.01
N ASP A 69 20.73 -14.93 4.06
CA ASP A 69 19.30 -14.64 4.14
C ASP A 69 18.47 -15.91 3.95
N ALA A 70 17.58 -16.23 4.90
CA ALA A 70 16.75 -17.43 4.85
C ALA A 70 15.79 -17.46 3.65
N LEU A 71 15.23 -16.30 3.30
CA LEU A 71 14.37 -16.10 2.14
C LEU A 71 15.04 -15.16 1.14
N ALA A 72 15.19 -15.65 -0.10
CA ALA A 72 15.71 -14.88 -1.22
C ALA A 72 14.65 -14.00 -1.92
N SER A 73 13.38 -14.19 -1.58
CA SER A 73 12.21 -13.52 -2.18
C SER A 73 11.02 -13.56 -1.23
N ALA A 74 10.07 -12.64 -1.37
CA ALA A 74 8.81 -12.69 -0.62
C ALA A 74 7.93 -13.84 -1.16
N PRO A 75 7.31 -14.67 -0.30
CA PRO A 75 6.38 -15.70 -0.76
C PRO A 75 5.21 -15.09 -1.55
N THR A 76 4.65 -15.85 -2.50
CA THR A 76 3.51 -15.39 -3.31
C THR A 76 2.19 -15.66 -2.60
N CYS A 77 1.07 -15.17 -3.13
CA CYS A 77 -0.24 -15.41 -2.52
C CYS A 77 -0.65 -16.89 -2.51
N ALA A 78 -0.01 -17.71 -3.33
CA ALA A 78 -0.19 -19.16 -3.35
C ALA A 78 0.36 -19.88 -2.10
N SER A 79 1.23 -19.22 -1.31
CA SER A 79 1.72 -19.78 -0.05
C SER A 79 0.74 -19.57 1.12
N ILE A 80 -0.33 -18.80 0.92
CA ILE A 80 -1.32 -18.52 1.95
C ILE A 80 -2.42 -19.59 1.88
N PRO A 81 -2.67 -20.36 2.95
CA PRO A 81 -3.64 -21.45 2.91
C PRO A 81 -5.06 -20.95 2.64
N GLU A 82 -5.72 -21.53 1.64
CA GLU A 82 -7.09 -21.15 1.27
C GLU A 82 -8.08 -21.42 2.42
N ASP A 83 -7.89 -22.51 3.17
CA ASP A 83 -8.71 -22.85 4.34
C ASP A 83 -8.56 -21.84 5.48
N ALA A 84 -7.36 -21.26 5.66
CA ALA A 84 -7.13 -20.17 6.61
C ALA A 84 -7.89 -18.91 6.17
N VAL A 85 -7.82 -18.55 4.88
CA VAL A 85 -8.53 -17.40 4.32
C VAL A 85 -10.04 -17.58 4.47
N LEU A 86 -10.61 -18.72 4.06
CA LEU A 86 -12.05 -18.99 4.12
C LEU A 86 -12.57 -19.10 5.56
N SER A 87 -11.73 -19.50 6.51
CA SER A 87 -12.10 -19.50 7.93
C SER A 87 -12.16 -18.09 8.51
N ALA A 88 -11.25 -17.20 8.10
CA ALA A 88 -11.22 -15.81 8.54
C ALA A 88 -12.27 -14.94 7.84
N LEU A 89 -12.50 -15.21 6.55
CA LEU A 89 -13.39 -14.46 5.69
C LEU A 89 -14.18 -15.44 4.80
N PRO A 90 -15.33 -15.95 5.29
CA PRO A 90 -16.19 -16.86 4.52
C PRO A 90 -16.61 -16.24 3.19
N GLY A 91 -16.62 -17.05 2.12
CA GLY A 91 -16.95 -16.60 0.77
C GLY A 91 -15.92 -15.67 0.12
N ALA A 92 -14.72 -15.55 0.71
CA ALA A 92 -13.64 -14.73 0.17
C ALA A 92 -13.23 -15.15 -1.25
N THR A 93 -13.06 -14.16 -2.11
CA THR A 93 -12.47 -14.31 -3.45
C THR A 93 -11.19 -13.48 -3.54
N PRO A 94 -10.14 -13.98 -4.23
CA PRO A 94 -8.93 -13.20 -4.45
C PRO A 94 -9.22 -11.99 -5.35
N GLU A 95 -8.80 -10.81 -4.93
CA GLU A 95 -9.03 -9.56 -5.66
C GLU A 95 -7.74 -9.01 -6.28
N THR A 96 -6.64 -9.00 -5.53
CA THR A 96 -5.38 -8.42 -5.99
C THR A 96 -4.20 -9.21 -5.43
N GLU A 97 -3.25 -9.50 -6.31
CA GLU A 97 -1.90 -9.96 -5.99
C GLU A 97 -0.92 -8.91 -6.52
N GLY A 98 -0.15 -8.31 -5.62
CA GLY A 98 0.95 -7.42 -5.94
C GLY A 98 2.26 -8.07 -5.55
N HIS A 99 3.27 -7.90 -6.38
CA HIS A 99 4.63 -8.34 -6.08
C HIS A 99 5.62 -7.31 -6.62
N GLY A 100 6.66 -6.98 -5.86
CA GLY A 100 7.64 -6.01 -6.32
C GLY A 100 8.77 -5.73 -5.35
N PRO A 101 9.78 -4.96 -5.83
CA PRO A 101 10.95 -4.61 -5.05
C PRO A 101 10.56 -3.75 -3.85
N LEU A 102 11.28 -3.96 -2.76
CA LEU A 102 11.20 -3.17 -1.54
C LEU A 102 12.63 -2.66 -1.24
N ALA A 103 12.78 -1.46 -0.69
CA ALA A 103 14.11 -1.02 -0.25
C ALA A 103 14.66 -2.00 0.80
N GLY A 104 15.82 -2.59 0.51
CA GLY A 104 16.44 -3.66 1.28
C GLY A 104 15.63 -4.96 1.27
N GLY A 105 14.95 -5.31 0.19
CA GLY A 105 14.15 -6.53 0.15
C GLY A 105 13.18 -6.70 -1.03
N GLU A 106 12.17 -7.52 -0.79
CA GLU A 106 11.08 -7.78 -1.72
C GLU A 106 9.75 -7.87 -0.96
N SER A 107 8.64 -7.55 -1.63
CA SER A 107 7.32 -7.63 -1.01
C SER A 107 6.29 -8.28 -1.93
N SER A 108 5.33 -8.95 -1.30
CA SER A 108 4.08 -9.36 -1.92
C SER A 108 2.89 -8.89 -1.07
N THR A 109 1.80 -8.56 -1.74
CA THR A 109 0.53 -8.14 -1.13
C THR A 109 -0.58 -8.98 -1.71
N CYS A 110 -1.33 -9.62 -0.81
CA CYS A 110 -2.45 -10.48 -1.15
C CYS A 110 -3.73 -9.92 -0.54
N VAL A 111 -4.76 -9.73 -1.36
CA VAL A 111 -6.04 -9.19 -0.92
C VAL A 111 -7.17 -10.13 -1.33
N TRP A 112 -7.99 -10.47 -0.35
CA TRP A 112 -9.26 -11.16 -0.56
C TRP A 112 -10.41 -10.31 -0.05
N THR A 113 -11.52 -10.38 -0.76
CA THR A 113 -12.76 -9.72 -0.37
C THR A 113 -13.92 -10.70 -0.41
N SER A 114 -14.85 -10.52 0.53
CA SER A 114 -16.12 -11.23 0.54
C SER A 114 -17.25 -10.20 0.39
N LEU A 115 -18.04 -10.39 -0.65
CA LEU A 115 -19.22 -9.59 -0.95
C LEU A 115 -20.43 -10.46 -0.65
N ASP A 116 -21.03 -10.22 0.50
CA ASP A 116 -22.10 -11.02 1.06
C ASP A 116 -23.32 -11.19 0.12
N PRO A 117 -23.59 -12.42 -0.39
CA PRO A 117 -24.84 -12.72 -1.07
C PRO A 117 -25.94 -13.24 -0.12
N ASP A 118 -25.60 -13.72 1.10
CA ASP A 118 -26.46 -14.57 1.94
C ASP A 118 -26.61 -14.12 3.42
N GLY A 119 -26.03 -12.99 3.81
CA GLY A 119 -26.08 -12.44 5.18
C GLY A 119 -24.94 -12.87 6.10
N GLU A 120 -23.87 -13.50 5.59
CA GLU A 120 -22.75 -14.01 6.40
C GLU A 120 -21.68 -12.95 6.74
N GLY A 121 -21.85 -11.72 6.22
CA GLY A 121 -20.97 -10.59 6.49
C GLY A 121 -20.08 -10.23 5.30
N ARG A 122 -19.70 -8.95 5.23
CA ARG A 122 -18.78 -8.40 4.23
C ARG A 122 -17.44 -8.15 4.85
N GLY A 123 -16.37 -8.23 4.07
CA GLY A 123 -15.07 -7.89 4.60
C GLY A 123 -13.94 -7.99 3.60
N SER A 124 -12.77 -7.63 4.10
CA SER A 124 -11.50 -7.79 3.39
C SER A 124 -10.44 -8.35 4.32
N LEU A 125 -9.60 -9.20 3.74
CA LEU A 125 -8.39 -9.71 4.36
C LEU A 125 -7.23 -9.31 3.46
N ARG A 126 -6.25 -8.61 4.02
CA ARG A 126 -5.02 -8.24 3.35
C ARG A 126 -3.84 -8.84 4.10
N VAL A 127 -2.94 -9.49 3.37
CA VAL A 127 -1.66 -9.98 3.89
C VAL A 127 -0.54 -9.33 3.10
N ASP A 128 0.34 -8.62 3.79
CA ASP A 128 1.59 -8.12 3.22
C ASP A 128 2.74 -8.99 3.75
N LEU A 129 3.52 -9.57 2.84
CA LEU A 129 4.72 -10.35 3.14
C LEU A 129 5.91 -9.54 2.64
N SER A 130 6.93 -9.34 3.49
CA SER A 130 8.11 -8.56 3.13
C SER A 130 9.37 -9.30 3.56
N ALA A 131 10.08 -9.90 2.60
CA ALA A 131 11.40 -10.45 2.81
C ALA A 131 12.41 -9.30 2.86
N ARG A 132 13.23 -9.25 3.91
CA ARG A 132 14.27 -8.25 4.12
C ARG A 132 15.62 -8.88 3.83
N PHE A 133 16.44 -8.18 3.07
CA PHE A 133 17.78 -8.64 2.72
C PHE A 133 18.81 -8.03 3.67
N THR A 134 19.91 -8.75 3.86
CA THR A 134 21.03 -8.28 4.66
C THR A 134 21.69 -7.07 3.99
N ASP A 135 21.80 -5.97 4.74
CA ASP A 135 22.55 -4.78 4.34
C ASP A 135 24.00 -4.91 4.84
N ALA A 136 24.85 -5.48 3.99
CA ALA A 136 26.28 -5.59 4.22
C ALA A 136 27.03 -4.26 4.13
N SER A 137 26.38 -3.20 3.63
CA SER A 137 26.97 -1.86 3.50
C SER A 137 26.80 -1.01 4.76
N ALA A 138 25.87 -1.38 5.64
CA ALA A 138 25.66 -0.74 6.91
C ALA A 138 26.82 -0.99 7.90
N GLU A 139 27.10 0.00 8.76
CA GLU A 139 28.03 -0.12 9.87
C GLU A 139 27.32 0.17 11.21
N PRO A 140 27.06 -0.85 12.05
CA PRO A 140 27.35 -2.28 11.83
C PRO A 140 26.42 -2.91 10.77
N VAL A 141 26.84 -4.04 10.20
CA VAL A 141 26.04 -4.85 9.25
C VAL A 141 24.67 -5.14 9.84
N VAL A 142 23.62 -4.96 9.04
CA VAL A 142 22.24 -5.25 9.43
C VAL A 142 21.78 -6.50 8.71
N THR A 143 21.63 -7.62 9.43
CA THR A 143 21.12 -8.87 8.85
C THR A 143 19.66 -8.73 8.44
N GLY A 144 19.21 -9.53 7.46
CA GLY A 144 17.82 -9.58 7.02
C GLY A 144 16.84 -9.86 8.18
N GLU A 145 17.18 -10.78 9.07
CA GLU A 145 16.42 -11.05 10.30
C GLU A 145 16.32 -9.81 11.19
N ARG A 146 17.45 -9.12 11.43
CA ARG A 146 17.45 -7.89 12.23
C ARG A 146 16.61 -6.79 11.59
N ALA A 147 16.70 -6.64 10.27
CA ALA A 147 15.89 -5.71 9.50
C ALA A 147 14.39 -6.03 9.59
N ALA A 148 14.01 -7.32 9.54
CA ALA A 148 12.63 -7.75 9.70
C ALA A 148 12.08 -7.46 11.10
N VAL A 149 12.88 -7.69 12.16
CA VAL A 149 12.52 -7.31 13.54
C VAL A 149 12.31 -5.80 13.66
N LEU A 150 13.24 -4.99 13.14
CA LEU A 150 13.11 -3.53 13.13
C LEU A 150 11.86 -3.06 12.38
N ALA A 151 11.55 -3.70 11.25
CA ALA A 151 10.36 -3.39 10.47
C ALA A 151 9.07 -3.77 11.22
N ARG A 152 9.06 -4.88 11.96
CA ARG A 152 7.95 -5.27 12.85
C ARG A 152 7.76 -4.22 13.95
N ASP A 153 8.82 -3.87 14.66
CA ASP A 153 8.78 -2.89 15.76
C ASP A 153 8.29 -1.51 15.28
N ALA A 154 8.66 -1.12 14.06
CA ALA A 154 8.18 0.12 13.44
C ALA A 154 6.71 0.05 12.99
N ALA A 155 6.21 -1.13 12.63
CA ALA A 155 4.83 -1.33 12.19
C ALA A 155 3.85 -1.39 13.35
N VAL A 156 4.23 -1.99 14.48
CA VAL A 156 3.37 -2.17 15.65
C VAL A 156 3.28 -0.87 16.45
N PRO A 157 2.08 -0.26 16.62
CA PRO A 157 1.94 0.93 17.44
C PRO A 157 2.24 0.66 18.92
N VAL A 158 2.64 1.70 19.66
CA VAL A 158 2.89 1.62 21.12
C VAL A 158 1.70 1.10 21.94
N ARG A 159 0.47 1.26 21.42
CA ARG A 159 -0.77 0.77 22.05
C ARG A 159 -1.21 -0.61 21.53
N GLY A 160 -0.38 -1.28 20.74
CA GLY A 160 -0.59 -2.66 20.33
C GLY A 160 -0.51 -3.59 21.54
N GLU A 161 -1.29 -4.66 21.48
CA GLU A 161 -1.24 -5.77 22.42
C GLU A 161 -0.28 -6.83 21.86
N GLN A 162 0.57 -7.40 22.71
CA GLN A 162 1.40 -8.55 22.34
C GLN A 162 0.61 -9.84 22.57
N VAL A 163 0.65 -10.74 21.60
CA VAL A 163 0.03 -12.07 21.65
C VAL A 163 1.02 -13.13 21.18
N ASP A 164 0.96 -14.31 21.79
CA ASP A 164 1.73 -15.47 21.35
C ASP A 164 0.93 -16.25 20.30
N LEU A 165 1.55 -16.49 19.13
CA LEU A 165 1.02 -17.40 18.12
C LEU A 165 1.30 -18.86 18.51
N ALA A 166 0.62 -19.81 17.87
CA ALA A 166 0.67 -21.23 18.24
C ALA A 166 2.08 -21.84 18.20
N GLY A 167 2.96 -21.40 17.30
CA GLY A 167 4.36 -21.80 17.22
C GLY A 167 5.31 -21.07 18.17
N GLY A 168 4.80 -20.23 19.08
CA GLY A 168 5.60 -19.45 20.03
C GLY A 168 6.17 -18.15 19.45
N THR A 169 5.75 -17.78 18.24
CA THR A 169 6.10 -16.49 17.62
C THR A 169 5.31 -15.35 18.27
N GLU A 170 6.00 -14.31 18.76
CA GLU A 170 5.35 -13.11 19.28
C GLU A 170 4.81 -12.24 18.14
N ALA A 171 3.55 -11.82 18.26
CA ALA A 171 2.88 -10.91 17.33
C ALA A 171 2.30 -9.70 18.06
N GLY A 172 2.38 -8.53 17.42
CA GLY A 172 1.66 -7.34 17.87
C GLY A 172 0.31 -7.22 17.16
N VAL A 173 -0.78 -7.05 17.90
CA VAL A 173 -2.13 -6.82 17.37
C VAL A 173 -2.67 -5.47 17.82
N TRP A 174 -3.30 -4.72 16.92
CA TRP A 174 -3.86 -3.41 17.23
C TRP A 174 -5.12 -3.13 16.43
N ARG A 175 -5.86 -2.11 16.86
CA ARG A 175 -7.03 -1.61 16.13
C ARG A 175 -6.57 -0.80 14.93
N GLY A 176 -7.07 -1.13 13.75
CA GLY A 176 -6.84 -0.32 12.55
C GLY A 176 -7.58 1.03 12.61
N ARG A 177 -7.45 1.81 11.54
CA ARG A 177 -8.00 3.18 11.50
C ARG A 177 -9.52 3.24 11.37
N LEU A 178 -10.13 2.20 10.80
CA LEU A 178 -11.57 2.14 10.56
C LEU A 178 -12.26 1.28 11.64
N PRO A 179 -13.54 1.53 11.97
CA PRO A 179 -14.33 0.57 12.74
C PRO A 179 -14.33 -0.81 12.08
N GLY A 180 -14.48 -1.89 12.86
CA GLY A 180 -14.47 -3.25 12.32
C GLY A 180 -13.11 -3.78 11.90
N THR A 181 -12.01 -3.08 12.24
CA THR A 181 -10.66 -3.44 11.79
C THR A 181 -9.74 -3.90 12.90
N ALA A 182 -8.94 -4.91 12.59
CA ALA A 182 -7.79 -5.32 13.35
C ALA A 182 -6.59 -5.50 12.40
N GLU A 183 -5.42 -5.13 12.89
CA GLU A 183 -4.15 -5.31 12.20
C GLU A 183 -3.22 -6.09 13.13
N LEU A 184 -2.39 -6.95 12.54
CA LEU A 184 -1.43 -7.76 13.25
C LEU A 184 -0.12 -7.79 12.47
N ALA A 185 1.01 -7.79 13.18
CA ALA A 185 2.32 -8.01 12.58
C ALA A 185 3.15 -8.97 13.42
N PHE A 186 3.81 -9.90 12.73
CA PHE A 186 4.83 -10.77 13.30
C PHE A 186 5.99 -10.88 12.32
N GLN A 187 7.13 -11.35 12.81
CA GLN A 187 8.28 -11.64 11.96
C GLN A 187 8.64 -13.12 12.12
N ARG A 188 9.17 -13.69 11.03
CA ARG A 188 9.77 -15.02 11.00
C ARG A 188 10.97 -14.98 10.07
N ASP A 189 12.12 -15.47 10.53
CA ASP A 189 13.39 -15.40 9.81
C ASP A 189 13.68 -13.97 9.30
N ASN A 190 13.99 -13.78 8.03
CA ASN A 190 14.14 -12.45 7.43
C ASN A 190 12.83 -11.87 6.86
N MET A 191 11.66 -12.36 7.27
CA MET A 191 10.35 -11.91 6.76
C MET A 191 9.52 -11.17 7.81
N LEU A 192 8.94 -10.04 7.40
CA LEU A 192 7.83 -9.39 8.10
C LEU A 192 6.51 -9.84 7.46
N VAL A 193 5.58 -10.30 8.29
CA VAL A 193 4.19 -10.60 7.91
C VAL A 193 3.28 -9.56 8.56
N ARG A 194 2.46 -8.87 7.76
CA ARG A 194 1.40 -7.98 8.25
C ARG A 194 0.05 -8.47 7.75
N VAL A 195 -0.89 -8.60 8.66
CA VAL A 195 -2.27 -8.99 8.36
C VAL A 195 -3.19 -7.84 8.72
N SER A 196 -4.10 -7.47 7.82
CA SER A 196 -5.16 -6.51 8.08
C SER A 196 -6.49 -7.15 7.75
N TYR A 197 -7.41 -7.11 8.71
CA TYR A 197 -8.77 -7.60 8.57
C TYR A 197 -9.75 -6.44 8.77
N VAL A 198 -10.76 -6.39 7.90
CA VAL A 198 -11.92 -5.51 8.02
C VAL A 198 -13.17 -6.36 7.87
N GLY A 199 -14.09 -6.27 8.83
CA GLY A 199 -15.33 -7.04 8.80
C GLY A 199 -16.56 -6.19 9.13
N GLU A 200 -17.67 -6.52 8.48
CA GLU A 200 -19.01 -6.01 8.71
C GLU A 200 -20.00 -7.18 8.81
N ALA A 201 -20.97 -7.09 9.72
CA ALA A 201 -22.06 -8.04 9.90
C ALA A 201 -23.38 -7.26 10.03
N ASP A 202 -24.42 -7.69 9.31
CA ASP A 202 -25.71 -7.01 9.28
C ASP A 202 -25.64 -5.51 8.91
N GLY A 203 -24.63 -5.14 8.10
CA GLY A 203 -24.37 -3.75 7.69
C GLY A 203 -23.67 -2.90 8.75
N GLU A 204 -23.23 -3.48 9.87
CA GLU A 204 -22.52 -2.81 10.94
C GLU A 204 -21.08 -3.35 11.07
N PRO A 205 -20.08 -2.50 11.38
CA PRO A 205 -18.72 -2.97 11.63
C PRO A 205 -18.66 -3.95 12.79
N VAL A 206 -17.90 -5.04 12.64
CA VAL A 206 -17.72 -6.01 13.73
C VAL A 206 -16.99 -5.37 14.92
N SER A 207 -17.13 -5.96 16.11
CA SER A 207 -16.37 -5.48 17.27
C SER A 207 -14.87 -5.70 17.04
N PHE A 208 -14.04 -4.82 17.64
CA PHE A 208 -12.59 -5.01 17.60
C PHE A 208 -12.16 -6.36 18.18
N GLY A 209 -12.83 -6.86 19.23
CA GLY A 209 -12.53 -8.17 19.80
C GLY A 209 -12.71 -9.29 18.77
N ARG A 210 -13.83 -9.28 18.03
CA ARG A 210 -14.06 -10.24 16.95
C ARG A 210 -13.00 -10.12 15.84
N ALA A 211 -12.71 -8.90 15.38
CA ALA A 211 -11.70 -8.67 14.35
C ALA A 211 -10.28 -9.11 14.81
N ARG A 212 -9.95 -8.85 16.09
CA ARG A 212 -8.70 -9.28 16.74
C ARG A 212 -8.60 -10.79 16.75
N ASP A 213 -9.64 -11.48 17.22
CA ASP A 213 -9.62 -12.94 17.31
C ASP A 213 -9.50 -13.57 15.91
N THR A 214 -10.22 -13.03 14.91
CA THR A 214 -10.08 -13.45 13.51
C THR A 214 -8.65 -13.29 12.98
N VAL A 215 -8.00 -12.14 13.21
CA VAL A 215 -6.65 -11.90 12.68
C VAL A 215 -5.59 -12.76 13.40
N VAL A 216 -5.77 -13.01 14.71
CA VAL A 216 -4.87 -13.87 15.50
C VAL A 216 -5.00 -15.33 15.07
N ASP A 217 -6.22 -15.84 14.93
CA ASP A 217 -6.48 -17.22 14.49
C ASP A 217 -5.94 -17.45 13.07
N PHE A 218 -6.12 -16.47 12.17
CA PHE A 218 -5.56 -16.52 10.82
C PHE A 218 -4.03 -16.54 10.85
N ALA A 219 -3.41 -15.63 11.62
CA ALA A 219 -1.96 -15.52 11.71
C ALA A 219 -1.31 -16.79 12.29
N ALA A 220 -1.95 -17.42 13.28
CA ALA A 220 -1.46 -18.68 13.85
C ALA A 220 -1.41 -19.80 12.79
N ARG A 221 -2.44 -19.95 11.95
CA ARG A 221 -2.43 -20.97 10.88
C ARG A 221 -1.44 -20.63 9.76
N LEU A 222 -1.29 -19.35 9.46
CA LEU A 222 -0.32 -18.90 8.46
C LEU A 222 1.11 -19.18 8.94
N GLU A 223 1.40 -18.94 10.22
CA GLU A 223 2.70 -19.24 10.82
C GLU A 223 3.07 -20.73 10.72
N GLU A 224 2.13 -21.65 10.88
CA GLU A 224 2.37 -23.09 10.73
C GLU A 224 2.72 -23.51 9.30
N THR A 225 2.38 -22.70 8.30
CA THR A 225 2.55 -23.05 6.87
C THR A 225 3.73 -22.35 6.20
N LEU A 226 4.10 -21.17 6.68
CA LEU A 226 5.32 -20.47 6.25
C LEU A 226 6.57 -21.24 6.71
#